data_AF-A6IZ29-F1
#
_entry.id   AF-A6IZ29-F1
#
_cell.length_a   1.000
_cell.length_b   1.000
_cell.length_c   1.000
_cell.angle_alpha   90.00
_cell.angle_beta   90.00
_cell.angle_gamma   90.00
#
_symmetry.space_group_name_H-M   'P 1'
#
loop_
_entity.id
_entity.type
_entity.pdbx_description
1 polymer ?
#
loop_
_entity_poly.entity_id
_entity_poly.type
_entity_poly.pdbx_seq_one_letter_code
_entity_poly.pdbx_strand_id
1 'polypeptide(L)'
;MAVENKSAETAQHTPVLVSVVTAVTQCYFWDRYNRTWKSDGCQVGPKSTILKTQCLCDHLTFFSSDFFIVPRTVDVENTIKLLLHVSNNPVGVSLLASLLGFYILLATWAWRKDQADTQKVKVTVLADNDPSSAFHYLIQVYTGYRRRAATTAKVVITLYGSEGHSEPHHLCDPQKTVFERGALDVFLLSTGSWLGDLHGLRLWHDNSGNSPSWYVSQVVVSDMTVKKKCHFQCNCWLAMDLGNCERDRVFTPASRSELSSFRHLFSSTIVEKFTQDYLWLSVATRHPWNQFTRVQRLSCCMTLLLCDMVINVMFWKMGGSTAKRGERLGPLAVTLSELLVSIQTSVILFPIHLVFGRLFQLVHPPEVLPP
;
A
#
# COMPACT_ATOMS: atom_id res chain seq x y z
N MET A 1 -41.90 -39.82 69.52
CA MET A 1 -42.66 -38.63 69.94
C MET A 1 -41.66 -37.54 70.33
N ALA A 2 -41.98 -36.27 69.99
CA ALA A 2 -41.17 -35.03 70.08
C ALA A 2 -40.06 -34.91 69.01
N VAL A 3 -40.18 -34.13 67.92
CA VAL A 3 -40.43 -32.68 67.68
C VAL A 3 -39.16 -31.82 67.85
N GLU A 4 -38.61 -31.38 66.70
CA GLU A 4 -38.14 -30.00 66.31
C GLU A 4 -37.23 -29.24 67.31
N ASN A 5 -36.10 -28.58 66.97
CA ASN A 5 -35.86 -27.58 65.92
C ASN A 5 -34.44 -26.94 66.11
N LYS A 6 -33.91 -26.32 65.03
CA LYS A 6 -32.82 -25.29 64.95
C LYS A 6 -31.41 -25.71 65.38
N SER A 7 -30.34 -25.42 64.64
CA SER A 7 -30.05 -24.20 63.89
C SER A 7 -28.95 -24.45 62.85
N ALA A 8 -29.01 -23.70 61.75
CA ALA A 8 -28.05 -23.70 60.66
C ALA A 8 -26.76 -22.98 61.07
N GLU A 9 -25.63 -23.68 61.03
CA GLU A 9 -24.31 -23.04 60.90
C GLU A 9 -23.84 -23.22 59.46
N THR A 10 -23.85 -22.09 58.75
CA THR A 10 -23.33 -21.97 57.40
C THR A 10 -21.81 -22.11 57.46
N ALA A 11 -21.27 -23.29 57.14
CA ALA A 11 -19.85 -23.45 56.87
C ALA A 11 -19.53 -22.68 55.58
N GLN A 12 -19.08 -21.45 55.76
CA GLN A 12 -18.69 -20.54 54.68
C GLN A 12 -17.41 -21.10 54.05
N HIS A 13 -17.56 -21.98 53.06
CA HIS A 13 -16.47 -22.38 52.17
C HIS A 13 -15.98 -21.13 51.43
N THR A 14 -14.91 -20.53 51.92
CA THR A 14 -14.16 -19.55 51.15
C THR A 14 -13.58 -20.26 49.92
N PRO A 15 -13.84 -19.79 48.69
CA PRO A 15 -13.15 -20.33 47.53
C PRO A 15 -11.67 -19.94 47.67
N VAL A 16 -10.80 -20.92 47.92
CA VAL A 16 -9.36 -20.72 47.83
C VAL A 16 -9.05 -20.41 46.38
N LEU A 17 -8.85 -19.14 46.06
CA LEU A 17 -8.48 -18.68 44.72
C LEU A 17 -6.98 -18.99 44.52
N VAL A 18 -6.68 -20.21 44.07
CA VAL A 18 -5.30 -20.59 43.73
C VAL A 18 -4.96 -19.96 42.38
N SER A 19 -4.17 -18.88 42.40
CA SER A 19 -3.55 -18.36 41.18
C SER A 19 -2.20 -19.05 40.98
N VAL A 20 -2.13 -19.99 40.04
CA VAL A 20 -0.88 -20.61 39.63
C VAL A 20 -0.29 -19.73 38.53
N VAL A 21 0.77 -19.00 38.85
CA VAL A 21 1.56 -18.26 37.84
C VAL A 21 2.89 -18.99 37.64
N THR A 22 3.05 -19.62 36.48
CA THR A 22 4.31 -20.25 36.08
C THR A 22 5.18 -19.23 35.37
N ALA A 23 6.33 -18.87 35.96
CA ALA A 23 7.35 -18.03 35.33
C ALA A 23 8.67 -18.82 35.22
N VAL A 24 9.26 -18.85 34.03
CA VAL A 24 10.59 -19.43 33.80
C VAL A 24 11.57 -18.28 33.71
N THR A 25 12.43 -18.12 34.71
CA THR A 25 13.48 -17.11 34.73
C THR A 25 14.84 -17.79 34.68
N GLN A 26 15.79 -17.18 33.96
CA GLN A 26 17.18 -17.61 33.90
C GLN A 26 18.10 -16.39 34.00
N CYS A 27 19.27 -16.59 34.61
CA CYS A 27 20.29 -15.56 34.79
C CYS A 27 21.45 -15.83 33.85
N TYR A 28 21.88 -14.79 33.14
CA TYR A 28 22.95 -14.84 32.17
C TYR A 28 24.02 -13.80 32.48
N PHE A 29 25.23 -14.07 32.02
CA PHE A 29 26.36 -13.16 32.09
C PHE A 29 27.05 -13.01 30.72
N TRP A 30 27.63 -11.84 30.48
CA TRP A 30 28.31 -11.54 29.22
C TRP A 30 29.76 -12.02 29.24
N ASP A 31 30.06 -13.05 28.45
CA ASP A 31 31.43 -13.51 28.20
C ASP A 31 32.09 -12.60 27.16
N ARG A 32 33.05 -11.76 27.61
CA ARG A 32 33.76 -10.82 26.71
C ARG A 32 34.64 -11.52 25.67
N TYR A 33 35.13 -12.73 25.96
CA TYR A 33 36.05 -13.42 25.07
C TYR A 33 35.32 -14.04 23.88
N ASN A 34 34.21 -14.72 24.15
CA ASN A 34 33.40 -15.36 23.11
C ASN A 34 32.30 -14.44 22.54
N ARG A 35 32.07 -13.25 23.14
CA ARG A 35 30.98 -12.32 22.79
C ARG A 35 29.60 -12.98 22.83
N THR A 36 29.39 -13.85 23.81
CA THR A 36 28.15 -14.63 23.98
C THR A 36 27.66 -14.55 25.41
N TRP A 37 26.34 -14.60 25.60
CA TRP A 37 25.73 -14.77 26.93
C TRP A 37 25.83 -16.23 27.37
N LYS A 38 26.29 -16.47 28.60
CA LYS A 38 26.37 -17.79 29.23
C LYS A 38 25.63 -17.79 30.57
N SER A 39 25.20 -18.95 31.02
CA SER A 39 24.50 -19.12 32.31
C SER A 39 25.40 -19.72 33.41
N ASP A 40 26.62 -20.12 33.06
CA ASP A 40 27.53 -20.79 33.99
C ASP A 40 27.92 -19.89 35.17
N GLY A 41 27.90 -20.42 36.39
CA GLY A 41 28.21 -19.64 37.60
C GLY A 41 27.10 -18.68 38.06
N CYS A 42 25.99 -18.57 37.32
CA CYS A 42 24.82 -17.76 37.71
C CYS A 42 23.59 -18.62 37.97
N GLN A 43 22.91 -18.40 39.09
CA GLN A 43 21.69 -19.09 39.47
C GLN A 43 20.59 -18.10 39.85
N VAL A 44 19.34 -18.51 39.65
CA VAL A 44 18.17 -17.71 40.04
C VAL A 44 17.99 -17.80 41.54
N GLY A 45 17.98 -16.64 42.20
CA GLY A 45 17.82 -16.52 43.64
C GLY A 45 16.37 -16.72 44.11
N PRO A 46 16.18 -17.09 45.38
CA PRO A 46 14.87 -17.40 45.95
C PRO A 46 13.96 -16.17 46.12
N LYS A 47 14.48 -14.94 46.01
CA LYS A 47 13.66 -13.72 46.07
C LYS A 47 13.15 -13.26 44.69
N SER A 48 13.22 -14.14 43.70
CA SER A 48 12.72 -13.84 42.35
C SER A 48 11.19 -13.84 42.34
N THR A 49 10.60 -12.76 41.84
CA THR A 49 9.16 -12.59 41.61
C THR A 49 8.89 -12.40 40.11
N ILE A 50 7.61 -12.40 39.72
CA ILE A 50 7.19 -12.21 38.31
C ILE A 50 7.69 -10.87 37.73
N LEU A 51 7.90 -9.85 38.58
CA LEU A 51 8.34 -8.52 38.18
C LEU A 51 9.83 -8.27 38.44
N LYS A 52 10.52 -9.17 39.15
CA LYS A 52 11.91 -8.96 39.58
C LYS A 52 12.64 -10.29 39.71
N THR A 53 13.62 -10.52 38.87
CA THR A 53 14.50 -11.69 38.98
C THR A 53 15.72 -11.34 39.84
N GLN A 54 16.05 -12.19 40.81
CA GLN A 54 17.30 -12.10 41.56
C GLN A 54 18.32 -13.04 40.92
N CYS A 55 19.49 -12.54 40.54
CA CYS A 55 20.59 -13.36 40.04
C CYS A 55 21.70 -13.45 41.08
N LEU A 56 22.07 -14.69 41.43
CA LEU A 56 23.20 -15.01 42.30
C LEU A 56 24.31 -15.55 41.42
N CYS A 57 25.36 -14.76 41.21
CA CYS A 57 26.52 -15.14 40.40
C CYS A 57 27.78 -15.17 41.26
N ASP A 58 28.71 -16.08 40.94
CA ASP A 58 30.02 -16.21 41.59
C ASP A 58 31.11 -15.31 40.98
N HIS A 59 30.76 -14.51 39.96
CA HIS A 59 31.63 -13.57 39.27
C HIS A 59 31.00 -12.18 39.14
N LEU A 60 31.85 -11.17 38.93
CA LEU A 60 31.46 -9.76 38.84
C LEU A 60 31.54 -9.28 37.39
N THR A 61 30.63 -9.78 36.57
CA THR A 61 30.51 -9.44 35.14
C THR A 61 29.18 -8.74 34.85
N PHE A 62 28.98 -8.26 33.61
CA PHE A 62 27.68 -7.73 33.22
C PHE A 62 26.64 -8.85 33.21
N PHE A 63 25.64 -8.77 34.08
CA PHE A 63 24.59 -9.76 34.24
C PHE A 63 23.24 -9.26 33.70
N SER A 64 22.40 -10.20 33.25
CA SER A 64 21.04 -9.93 32.78
C SER A 64 20.11 -11.09 33.17
N SER A 65 18.85 -10.79 33.43
CA SER A 65 17.82 -11.78 33.79
C SER A 65 16.67 -11.78 32.78
N ASP A 66 16.22 -12.95 32.36
CA ASP A 66 15.45 -13.12 31.12
C ASP A 66 13.98 -12.63 31.14
N PHE A 67 13.63 -11.87 30.09
CA PHE A 67 12.34 -11.86 29.41
C PHE A 67 12.51 -11.42 27.93
N PHE A 68 13.57 -11.90 27.28
CA PHE A 68 13.91 -11.49 25.92
C PHE A 68 14.67 -12.60 25.19
N ILE A 69 14.09 -13.10 24.09
CA ILE A 69 14.87 -13.88 23.11
C ILE A 69 15.90 -12.90 22.56
N VAL A 70 17.15 -13.04 23.00
CA VAL A 70 18.22 -12.12 22.62
C VAL A 70 18.50 -12.33 21.12
N PRO A 71 18.43 -11.27 20.30
CA PRO A 71 18.73 -11.38 18.88
C PRO A 71 20.18 -11.83 18.72
N ARG A 72 20.41 -12.85 17.89
CA ARG A 72 21.75 -13.28 17.52
C ARG A 72 22.45 -12.15 16.76
N THR A 73 23.68 -11.82 17.15
CA THR A 73 24.53 -10.92 16.37
C THR A 73 24.88 -11.60 15.04
N VAL A 74 24.51 -10.97 13.93
CA VAL A 74 24.87 -11.44 12.59
C VAL A 74 26.23 -10.85 12.24
N ASP A 75 27.28 -11.68 12.32
CA ASP A 75 28.61 -11.28 11.86
C ASP A 75 28.63 -11.26 10.33
N VAL A 76 28.68 -10.05 9.77
CA VAL A 76 28.64 -9.81 8.32
C VAL A 76 29.80 -10.52 7.60
N GLU A 77 31.00 -10.54 8.20
CA GLU A 77 32.19 -11.16 7.60
C GLU A 77 32.07 -12.69 7.47
N ASN A 78 31.56 -13.35 8.51
CA ASN A 78 31.34 -14.81 8.49
C ASN A 78 30.19 -15.18 7.56
N THR A 79 29.16 -14.33 7.46
CA THR A 79 28.03 -14.51 6.54
C THR A 79 28.46 -14.42 5.08
N ILE A 80 29.35 -13.48 4.73
CA ILE A 80 29.92 -13.35 3.38
C ILE A 80 30.78 -14.57 3.03
N LYS A 81 31.60 -15.08 3.97
CA LYS A 81 32.36 -16.32 3.77
C LYS A 81 31.45 -17.54 3.55
N LEU A 82 30.30 -17.59 4.20
CA LEU A 82 29.28 -18.64 4.00
C LEU A 82 28.61 -18.57 2.62
N LEU A 83 28.40 -17.36 2.10
CA LEU A 83 27.88 -17.12 0.75
C LEU A 83 28.88 -17.52 -0.36
N LEU A 84 30.18 -17.30 -0.11
CA LEU A 84 31.24 -17.68 -1.05
C LEU A 84 31.48 -19.20 -1.10
N HIS A 85 31.22 -19.91 0.00
CA HIS A 85 31.39 -21.36 0.09
C HIS A 85 30.04 -22.08 -0.14
N VAL A 86 29.58 -22.07 -1.40
CA VAL A 86 28.28 -22.61 -1.84
C VAL A 86 28.02 -24.07 -1.39
N SER A 87 29.08 -24.87 -1.21
CA SER A 87 28.99 -26.26 -0.76
C SER A 87 28.57 -26.44 0.71
N ASN A 88 28.80 -25.45 1.58
CA ASN A 88 28.51 -25.58 3.01
C ASN A 88 27.07 -25.21 3.38
N ASN A 89 26.39 -24.42 2.56
CA ASN A 89 24.99 -24.06 2.76
C ASN A 89 24.27 -23.84 1.42
N PRO A 90 24.02 -24.91 0.64
CA PRO A 90 23.42 -24.81 -0.68
C PRO A 90 21.98 -24.29 -0.61
N VAL A 91 21.26 -24.57 0.48
CA VAL A 91 19.85 -24.17 0.66
C VAL A 91 19.71 -22.65 0.76
N GLY A 92 20.51 -22.01 1.63
CA GLY A 92 20.46 -20.55 1.81
C GLY A 92 20.90 -19.80 0.55
N VAL A 93 21.98 -20.25 -0.09
CA VAL A 93 22.47 -19.64 -1.33
C VAL A 93 21.47 -19.83 -2.48
N SER A 94 20.89 -21.02 -2.63
CA SER A 94 19.85 -21.28 -3.64
C SER A 94 18.60 -20.42 -3.42
N LEU A 95 18.17 -20.22 -2.16
CA LEU A 95 17.03 -19.38 -1.84
C LEU A 95 17.29 -17.92 -2.20
N LEU A 96 18.44 -17.38 -1.79
CA LEU A 96 18.84 -16.00 -2.13
C LEU A 96 18.99 -15.79 -3.64
N ALA A 97 19.59 -16.74 -4.35
CA ALA A 97 19.71 -16.70 -5.80
C ALA A 97 18.34 -16.74 -6.49
N SER A 98 17.41 -17.57 -6.00
CA SER A 98 16.04 -17.65 -6.53
C SER A 98 15.25 -16.35 -6.31
N LEU A 99 15.39 -15.74 -5.13
CA LEU A 99 14.76 -14.45 -4.81
C LEU A 99 15.31 -13.32 -5.70
N LEU A 100 16.63 -13.30 -5.93
CA LEU A 100 17.27 -12.34 -6.83
C LEU A 100 16.81 -12.54 -8.28
N GLY A 101 16.76 -13.78 -8.75
CA GLY A 101 16.26 -14.10 -10.09
C GLY A 101 14.81 -13.68 -10.29
N PHE A 102 13.94 -13.97 -9.32
CA PHE A 102 12.55 -13.54 -9.33
C PHE A 102 12.41 -12.01 -9.33
N TYR A 103 13.22 -11.31 -8.52
CA TYR A 103 13.26 -9.85 -8.53
C TYR A 103 13.65 -9.29 -9.90
N ILE A 104 14.67 -9.83 -10.56
CA ILE A 104 15.09 -9.37 -11.90
C ILE A 104 13.97 -9.60 -12.92
N LEU A 105 13.30 -10.75 -12.91
CA LEU A 105 12.17 -11.04 -13.79
C LEU A 105 11.02 -10.05 -13.57
N LEU A 106 10.64 -9.80 -12.32
CA LEU A 106 9.60 -8.81 -12.01
C LEU A 106 10.03 -7.38 -12.31
N ALA A 107 11.31 -7.03 -12.11
CA ALA A 107 11.83 -5.70 -12.40
C ALA A 107 11.83 -5.42 -13.91
N THR A 108 12.19 -6.40 -14.74
CA THR A 108 12.09 -6.25 -16.20
C THR A 108 10.65 -6.11 -16.68
N TRP A 109 9.71 -6.87 -16.10
CA TRP A 109 8.28 -6.70 -16.37
C TRP A 109 7.77 -5.32 -15.93
N ALA A 110 8.12 -4.90 -14.72
CA ALA A 110 7.72 -3.63 -14.13
C ALA A 110 8.27 -2.46 -14.96
N TRP A 111 9.53 -2.55 -15.38
CA TRP A 111 10.17 -1.55 -16.24
C TRP A 111 9.50 -1.43 -17.60
N ARG A 112 9.18 -2.56 -18.27
CA ARG A 112 8.43 -2.54 -19.53
C ARG A 112 7.06 -1.89 -19.37
N LYS A 113 6.37 -2.17 -18.25
CA LYS A 113 5.08 -1.56 -17.94
C LYS A 113 5.20 -0.07 -17.63
N ASP A 114 6.22 0.34 -16.88
CA ASP A 114 6.48 1.75 -16.59
C ASP A 114 6.77 2.54 -17.87
N GLN A 115 7.55 1.98 -18.81
CA GLN A 115 7.79 2.61 -20.12
C GLN A 115 6.50 2.77 -20.94
N ALA A 116 5.63 1.74 -20.95
CA ALA A 116 4.34 1.84 -21.63
C ALA A 116 3.43 2.90 -20.98
N ASP A 117 3.46 3.02 -19.65
CA ASP A 117 2.68 4.01 -18.90
C ASP A 117 3.18 5.44 -19.18
N THR A 118 4.48 5.67 -19.39
CA THR A 118 5.03 7.00 -19.75
C THR A 118 4.40 7.58 -21.00
N GLN A 119 4.06 6.75 -22.00
CA GLN A 119 3.40 7.22 -23.22
C GLN A 119 1.94 7.64 -22.97
N LYS A 120 1.28 7.10 -21.94
CA LYS A 120 -0.13 7.39 -21.62
C LYS A 120 -0.32 8.74 -20.91
N VAL A 121 0.68 9.18 -20.15
CA VAL A 121 0.61 10.34 -19.20
C VAL A 121 0.93 11.68 -19.89
N LYS A 122 1.11 11.70 -21.20
CA LYS A 122 1.37 12.93 -21.94
C LYS A 122 0.12 13.81 -21.99
N VAL A 123 0.31 15.11 -21.72
CA VAL A 123 -0.68 16.15 -22.03
C VAL A 123 -0.71 16.34 -23.54
N THR A 124 -1.86 16.10 -24.14
CA THR A 124 -2.07 16.24 -25.57
C THR A 124 -2.47 17.68 -25.89
N VAL A 125 -1.62 18.41 -26.60
CA VAL A 125 -2.04 19.71 -27.16
C VAL A 125 -2.93 19.43 -28.35
N LEU A 126 -4.15 19.97 -28.33
CA LEU A 126 -5.11 19.76 -29.41
C LEU A 126 -4.59 20.39 -30.71
N ALA A 127 -4.73 19.66 -31.81
CA ALA A 127 -4.19 20.06 -33.11
C ALA A 127 -4.95 21.24 -33.75
N ASP A 128 -6.17 21.49 -33.31
CA ASP A 128 -7.03 22.61 -33.71
C ASP A 128 -6.78 23.89 -32.89
N ASN A 129 -5.84 23.87 -31.94
CA ASN A 129 -5.47 25.06 -31.20
C ASN A 129 -4.73 26.07 -32.09
N ASP A 130 -5.17 27.33 -32.05
CA ASP A 130 -4.47 28.44 -32.68
C ASP A 130 -3.27 28.87 -31.80
N PRO A 131 -2.03 28.94 -32.34
CA PRO A 131 -0.85 29.39 -31.58
C PRO A 131 -0.94 30.84 -31.06
N SER A 132 -1.86 31.65 -31.59
CA SER A 132 -2.11 33.03 -31.12
C SER A 132 -3.10 33.11 -29.94
N SER A 133 -3.72 31.99 -29.56
CA SER A 133 -4.68 31.94 -28.44
C SER A 133 -3.99 32.20 -27.10
N ALA A 134 -4.49 33.18 -26.34
CA ALA A 134 -3.90 33.60 -25.07
C ALA A 134 -4.43 32.83 -23.85
N PHE A 135 -5.57 32.14 -23.98
CA PHE A 135 -6.23 31.45 -22.86
C PHE A 135 -6.15 29.95 -23.04
N HIS A 136 -5.77 29.24 -21.97
CA HIS A 136 -5.59 27.79 -22.01
C HIS A 136 -6.41 27.10 -20.91
N TYR A 137 -7.06 26.01 -21.30
CA TYR A 137 -7.89 25.17 -20.44
C TYR A 137 -7.34 23.74 -20.48
N LEU A 138 -6.97 23.21 -19.31
CA LEU A 138 -6.53 21.84 -19.17
C LEU A 138 -7.73 20.94 -18.87
N ILE A 139 -8.06 20.06 -19.81
CA ILE A 139 -9.22 19.18 -19.75
C ILE A 139 -8.75 17.78 -19.39
N GLN A 140 -9.26 17.26 -18.28
CA GLN A 140 -8.99 15.92 -17.80
C GLN A 140 -10.24 15.06 -17.93
N VAL A 141 -10.22 14.06 -18.80
CA VAL A 141 -11.35 13.18 -19.07
C VAL A 141 -11.10 11.82 -18.42
N TYR A 142 -11.99 11.43 -17.51
CA TYR A 142 -11.93 10.14 -16.82
C TYR A 142 -12.92 9.17 -17.45
N THR A 143 -12.40 8.16 -18.13
CA THR A 143 -13.21 7.06 -18.67
C THR A 143 -13.43 6.02 -17.56
N GLY A 144 -14.67 5.60 -17.33
CA GLY A 144 -14.96 4.72 -16.19
C GLY A 144 -14.45 3.28 -16.36
N TYR A 145 -14.45 2.52 -15.26
CA TYR A 145 -13.93 1.15 -15.21
C TYR A 145 -14.94 0.06 -15.62
N ARG A 146 -16.12 0.43 -16.12
CA ARG A 146 -17.17 -0.53 -16.51
C ARG A 146 -16.73 -1.37 -17.73
N ARG A 147 -17.30 -2.57 -17.90
CA ARG A 147 -17.01 -3.41 -19.08
C ARG A 147 -17.45 -2.65 -20.34
N ARG A 148 -16.60 -2.65 -21.38
CA ARG A 148 -16.82 -1.92 -22.65
C ARG A 148 -17.04 -0.41 -22.47
N ALA A 149 -16.41 0.19 -21.46
CA ALA A 149 -16.47 1.64 -21.23
C ALA A 149 -15.60 2.46 -22.20
N ALA A 150 -14.66 1.82 -22.91
CA ALA A 150 -13.76 2.48 -23.85
C ALA A 150 -14.49 2.82 -25.16
N THR A 151 -14.09 3.91 -25.81
CA THR A 151 -14.67 4.32 -27.11
C THR A 151 -13.63 4.42 -28.21
N THR A 152 -14.03 4.06 -29.42
CA THR A 152 -13.28 4.29 -30.66
C THR A 152 -13.83 5.45 -31.48
N ALA A 153 -14.92 6.08 -31.04
CA ALA A 153 -15.56 7.18 -31.74
C ALA A 153 -14.75 8.47 -31.61
N LYS A 154 -14.95 9.40 -32.55
CA LYS A 154 -14.36 10.73 -32.45
C LYS A 154 -15.18 11.57 -31.48
N VAL A 155 -14.54 12.03 -30.41
CA VAL A 155 -15.18 12.84 -29.36
C VAL A 155 -14.88 14.31 -29.61
N VAL A 156 -15.90 15.15 -29.44
CA VAL A 156 -15.84 16.60 -29.52
C VAL A 156 -16.26 17.18 -28.18
N ILE A 157 -15.58 18.24 -27.78
CA ILE A 157 -15.86 19.00 -26.57
C ILE A 157 -16.19 20.45 -26.89
N THR A 158 -17.11 21.03 -26.13
CA THR A 158 -17.38 22.48 -26.17
C THR A 158 -17.55 22.98 -24.74
N LEU A 159 -16.81 24.04 -24.39
CA LEU A 159 -16.89 24.68 -23.08
C LEU A 159 -17.88 25.85 -23.12
N TYR A 160 -18.73 25.97 -22.11
CA TYR A 160 -19.63 27.10 -21.92
C TYR A 160 -19.27 27.85 -20.63
N GLY A 161 -18.98 29.14 -20.76
CA GLY A 161 -18.67 30.03 -19.65
C GLY A 161 -19.49 31.33 -19.70
N SER A 162 -19.35 32.16 -18.66
CA SER A 162 -20.14 33.39 -18.53
C SER A 162 -19.90 34.41 -19.65
N GLU A 163 -18.68 34.46 -20.19
CA GLU A 163 -18.26 35.42 -21.20
C GLU A 163 -18.40 34.87 -22.64
N GLY A 164 -18.78 33.60 -22.80
CA GLY A 164 -18.93 32.98 -24.10
C GLY A 164 -18.75 31.46 -24.10
N HIS A 165 -18.52 30.91 -25.29
CA HIS A 165 -18.27 29.48 -25.48
C HIS A 165 -16.99 29.25 -26.27
N SER A 166 -16.36 28.09 -26.09
CA SER A 166 -15.28 27.67 -26.97
C SER A 166 -15.83 27.26 -28.34
N GLU A 167 -14.96 27.16 -29.33
CA GLU A 167 -15.27 26.40 -30.54
C GLU A 167 -15.37 24.90 -30.21
N PRO A 168 -15.97 24.07 -31.07
CA PRO A 168 -15.97 22.63 -30.91
C PRO A 168 -14.57 22.07 -31.19
N HIS A 169 -13.95 21.42 -30.21
CA HIS A 169 -12.61 20.85 -30.35
C HIS A 169 -12.63 19.32 -30.40
N HIS A 170 -11.83 18.75 -31.29
CA HIS A 170 -11.69 17.30 -31.42
C HIS A 170 -10.69 16.74 -30.41
N LEU A 171 -11.17 15.95 -29.45
CA LEU A 171 -10.29 15.30 -28.48
C LEU A 171 -9.63 14.06 -29.10
N CYS A 172 -8.45 14.25 -29.67
CA CYS A 172 -7.67 13.19 -30.28
C CYS A 172 -6.18 13.35 -29.96
N ASP A 173 -5.47 12.23 -29.91
CA ASP A 173 -4.00 12.22 -29.82
C ASP A 173 -3.43 11.34 -30.95
N PRO A 174 -2.54 11.87 -31.80
CA PRO A 174 -1.92 11.08 -32.87
C PRO A 174 -0.89 10.05 -32.38
N GLN A 175 -0.39 10.19 -31.14
CA GLN A 175 0.68 9.36 -30.58
C GLN A 175 0.18 8.30 -29.59
N LYS A 176 -1.06 8.38 -29.12
CA LYS A 176 -1.66 7.40 -28.20
C LYS A 176 -3.14 7.15 -28.50
N THR A 177 -3.60 5.96 -28.14
CA THR A 177 -5.02 5.64 -28.09
C THR A 177 -5.66 6.32 -26.88
N VAL A 178 -6.64 7.19 -27.14
CA VAL A 178 -7.40 7.92 -26.11
C VAL A 178 -8.69 7.18 -25.74
N PHE A 179 -9.23 7.51 -24.56
CA PHE A 179 -10.50 6.99 -24.02
C PHE A 179 -10.53 5.48 -23.78
N GLU A 180 -9.39 4.92 -23.36
CA GLU A 180 -9.33 3.53 -22.90
C GLU A 180 -10.08 3.35 -21.56
N ARG A 181 -10.52 2.12 -21.28
CA ARG A 181 -11.24 1.79 -20.05
C ARG A 181 -10.40 2.11 -18.81
N GLY A 182 -10.93 2.94 -17.91
CA GLY A 182 -10.23 3.34 -16.70
C GLY A 182 -9.06 4.30 -16.94
N ALA A 183 -8.90 4.82 -18.16
CA ALA A 183 -7.84 5.78 -18.47
C ALA A 183 -8.24 7.21 -18.10
N LEU A 184 -7.20 7.98 -17.79
CA LEU A 184 -7.24 9.42 -17.62
C LEU A 184 -6.48 10.06 -18.78
N ASP A 185 -7.22 10.74 -19.65
CA ASP A 185 -6.67 11.49 -20.77
C ASP A 185 -6.71 12.99 -20.49
N VAL A 186 -5.61 13.67 -20.77
CA VAL A 186 -5.44 15.09 -20.47
C VAL A 186 -5.12 15.85 -21.75
N PHE A 187 -5.95 16.83 -22.06
CA PHE A 187 -5.87 17.64 -23.26
C PHE A 187 -5.69 19.11 -22.88
N LEU A 188 -4.88 19.83 -23.66
CA LEU A 188 -4.74 21.28 -23.56
C LEU A 188 -5.54 21.92 -24.69
N LEU A 189 -6.61 22.62 -24.32
CA LEU A 189 -7.48 23.38 -25.23
C LEU A 189 -7.12 24.86 -25.12
N SER A 190 -7.00 25.56 -26.25
CA SER A 190 -6.71 26.99 -26.29
C SER A 190 -7.86 27.77 -26.90
N THR A 191 -8.19 28.92 -26.33
CA THR A 191 -9.25 29.81 -26.84
C THR A 191 -8.73 31.23 -27.07
N GLY A 192 -9.29 31.91 -28.07
CA GLY A 192 -8.94 33.30 -28.37
C GLY A 192 -9.42 34.30 -27.33
N SER A 193 -10.58 34.04 -26.70
CA SER A 193 -11.15 34.84 -25.62
C SER A 193 -11.23 34.06 -24.31
N TRP A 194 -11.24 34.79 -23.20
CA TRP A 194 -11.50 34.22 -21.89
C TRP A 194 -12.97 33.82 -21.78
N LEU A 195 -13.25 32.59 -21.35
CA LEU A 195 -14.63 32.09 -21.24
C LEU A 195 -15.34 32.51 -19.95
N GLY A 196 -14.63 33.06 -18.97
CA GLY A 196 -15.20 33.39 -17.67
C GLY A 196 -15.49 32.16 -16.82
N ASP A 197 -16.54 32.26 -16.00
CA ASP A 197 -16.94 31.16 -15.11
C ASP A 197 -17.66 30.06 -15.90
N LEU A 198 -17.01 28.88 -15.98
CA LEU A 198 -17.56 27.72 -16.66
C LEU A 198 -18.84 27.22 -15.97
N HIS A 199 -19.94 27.20 -16.70
CA HIS A 199 -21.26 26.77 -16.25
C HIS A 199 -21.81 25.58 -17.05
N GLY A 200 -21.15 25.19 -18.14
CA GLY A 200 -21.56 24.06 -18.96
C GLY A 200 -20.41 23.42 -19.72
N LEU A 201 -20.55 22.13 -19.99
CA LEU A 201 -19.61 21.34 -20.78
C LEU A 201 -20.41 20.44 -21.72
N ARG A 202 -20.28 20.59 -23.04
CA ARG A 202 -20.84 19.64 -24.01
C ARG A 202 -19.82 18.58 -24.34
N LEU A 203 -20.23 17.32 -24.27
CA LEU A 203 -19.51 16.20 -24.88
C LEU A 203 -20.40 15.59 -25.96
N TRP A 204 -19.80 15.38 -27.13
CA TRP A 204 -20.46 14.74 -28.26
C TRP A 204 -19.54 13.72 -28.91
N HIS A 205 -20.09 12.66 -29.50
CA HIS A 205 -19.31 11.74 -30.34
C HIS A 205 -20.05 11.36 -31.63
N ASP A 206 -19.27 11.09 -32.68
CA ASP A 206 -19.78 10.78 -34.02
C ASP A 206 -20.30 9.33 -34.19
N ASN A 207 -20.16 8.50 -33.16
CA ASN A 207 -20.49 7.07 -33.16
C ASN A 207 -19.74 6.25 -34.21
N SER A 208 -18.54 6.67 -34.60
CA SER A 208 -17.67 5.90 -35.50
C SER A 208 -16.90 4.78 -34.79
N GLY A 209 -16.34 3.86 -35.58
CA GLY A 209 -15.51 2.75 -35.11
C GLY A 209 -16.29 1.53 -34.62
N ASN A 210 -15.56 0.51 -34.17
CA ASN A 210 -16.14 -0.80 -33.83
C ASN A 210 -16.82 -0.83 -32.45
N SER A 211 -16.41 0.05 -31.54
CA SER A 211 -16.99 0.15 -30.20
C SER A 211 -17.21 1.63 -29.85
N PRO A 212 -18.29 2.25 -30.36
CA PRO A 212 -18.53 3.68 -30.19
C PRO A 212 -19.09 4.04 -28.80
N SER A 213 -19.66 3.06 -28.09
CA SER A 213 -20.24 3.28 -26.77
C SER A 213 -19.19 3.72 -25.75
N TRP A 214 -19.44 4.81 -25.06
CA TRP A 214 -18.49 5.40 -24.12
C TRP A 214 -19.12 5.57 -22.74
N TYR A 215 -18.41 5.21 -21.68
CA TYR A 215 -18.84 5.52 -20.31
C TYR A 215 -17.91 6.57 -19.68
N VAL A 216 -18.43 7.79 -19.54
CA VAL A 216 -17.71 8.91 -18.95
C VAL A 216 -17.99 8.94 -17.47
N SER A 217 -16.94 8.90 -16.64
CA SER A 217 -17.10 9.05 -15.20
C SER A 217 -17.18 10.52 -14.83
N GLN A 218 -16.15 11.30 -15.16
CA GLN A 218 -16.10 12.73 -14.85
C GLN A 218 -15.18 13.45 -15.82
N VAL A 219 -15.38 14.75 -15.95
CA VAL A 219 -14.46 15.66 -16.63
C VAL A 219 -14.05 16.77 -15.67
N VAL A 220 -12.76 17.08 -15.60
CA VAL A 220 -12.25 18.20 -14.80
C VAL A 220 -11.60 19.18 -15.74
N VAL A 221 -12.11 20.41 -15.76
CA VAL A 221 -11.57 21.51 -16.55
C VAL A 221 -10.84 22.45 -15.62
N SER A 222 -9.55 22.69 -15.87
CA SER A 222 -8.74 23.63 -15.10
C SER A 222 -8.43 24.84 -15.98
N ASP A 223 -8.91 26.02 -15.58
CA ASP A 223 -8.51 27.28 -16.19
C ASP A 223 -7.07 27.59 -15.76
N MET A 224 -6.15 27.68 -16.71
CA MET A 224 -4.73 27.90 -16.43
C MET A 224 -4.43 29.36 -16.04
N THR A 225 -5.26 30.30 -16.48
CA THR A 225 -5.13 31.73 -16.20
C THR A 225 -5.56 32.03 -14.76
N VAL A 226 -6.72 31.51 -14.34
CA VAL A 226 -7.30 31.76 -13.01
C VAL A 226 -6.90 30.67 -11.99
N LYS A 227 -6.31 29.57 -12.44
CA LYS A 227 -5.98 28.36 -11.63
C LYS A 227 -7.20 27.78 -10.90
N LYS A 228 -8.39 27.92 -11.49
CA LYS A 228 -9.67 27.40 -10.97
C LYS A 228 -10.02 26.08 -11.64
N LYS A 229 -10.42 25.09 -10.83
CA LYS A 229 -10.85 23.77 -11.31
C LYS A 229 -12.38 23.67 -11.24
N CYS A 230 -13.00 23.31 -12.36
CA CYS A 230 -14.41 23.02 -12.47
C CYS A 230 -14.58 21.51 -12.70
N HIS A 231 -15.40 20.87 -11.87
CA HIS A 231 -15.66 19.44 -11.93
C HIS A 231 -17.02 19.20 -12.56
N PHE A 232 -17.08 18.37 -13.59
CA PHE A 232 -18.31 17.93 -14.25
C PHE A 232 -18.50 16.44 -13.97
N GLN A 233 -19.55 16.09 -13.24
CA GLN A 233 -19.89 14.71 -12.94
C GLN A 233 -20.81 14.16 -14.03
N CYS A 234 -20.29 13.26 -14.85
CA CYS A 234 -21.05 12.68 -15.97
C CYS A 234 -21.73 11.37 -15.55
N ASN A 235 -20.92 10.40 -15.09
CA ASN A 235 -21.29 9.05 -14.66
C ASN A 235 -22.33 8.35 -15.55
N CYS A 236 -22.32 8.62 -16.85
CA CYS A 236 -23.34 8.16 -17.80
C CYS A 236 -22.71 7.54 -19.05
N TRP A 237 -23.54 6.81 -19.80
CA TRP A 237 -23.19 6.29 -21.11
C TRP A 237 -23.51 7.32 -22.19
N LEU A 238 -22.53 7.62 -23.03
CA LEU A 238 -22.69 8.29 -24.31
C LEU A 238 -22.64 7.20 -25.39
N ALA A 239 -23.81 6.78 -25.86
CA ALA A 239 -23.97 5.66 -26.78
C ALA A 239 -25.35 5.72 -27.43
N MET A 240 -25.51 5.13 -28.62
CA MET A 240 -26.84 4.95 -29.22
C MET A 240 -27.62 3.79 -28.60
N ASP A 241 -26.92 2.74 -28.17
CA ASP A 241 -27.56 1.47 -27.79
C ASP A 241 -27.58 1.23 -26.26
N LEU A 242 -26.97 2.11 -25.47
CA LEU A 242 -26.77 1.94 -24.02
C LEU A 242 -27.14 3.22 -23.28
N GLY A 243 -27.74 3.07 -22.08
CA GLY A 243 -28.11 4.19 -21.22
C GLY A 243 -29.33 4.95 -21.75
N ASN A 244 -29.19 6.28 -21.89
CA ASN A 244 -30.27 7.15 -22.37
C ASN A 244 -30.36 7.22 -23.91
N CYS A 245 -29.53 6.46 -24.63
CA CYS A 245 -29.41 6.53 -26.09
C CYS A 245 -28.99 7.93 -26.61
N GLU A 246 -28.22 8.67 -25.80
CA GLU A 246 -27.73 10.01 -26.10
C GLU A 246 -26.25 9.97 -26.49
N ARG A 247 -25.91 10.62 -27.60
CA ARG A 247 -24.51 10.82 -28.04
C ARG A 247 -23.98 12.22 -27.79
N ASP A 248 -24.89 13.13 -27.47
CA ASP A 248 -24.67 14.54 -27.24
C ASP A 248 -25.22 14.89 -25.87
N ARG A 249 -24.40 15.47 -24.99
CA ARG A 249 -24.89 15.88 -23.69
C ARG A 249 -24.14 17.07 -23.16
N VAL A 250 -24.89 18.00 -22.59
CA VAL A 250 -24.36 19.13 -21.81
C VAL A 250 -24.41 18.76 -20.33
N PHE A 251 -23.27 18.90 -19.67
CA PHE A 251 -23.08 18.67 -18.24
C PHE A 251 -22.93 20.01 -17.53
N THR A 252 -23.55 20.11 -16.36
CA THR A 252 -23.40 21.24 -15.45
C THR A 252 -22.26 20.99 -14.46
N PRO A 253 -21.60 22.05 -13.97
CA PRO A 253 -20.56 21.90 -12.94
C PRO A 253 -21.18 21.36 -11.65
N ALA A 254 -20.49 20.40 -11.04
CA ALA A 254 -20.91 19.79 -9.78
C ALA A 254 -20.71 20.77 -8.62
N SER A 255 -21.71 20.85 -7.74
CA SER A 255 -21.61 21.65 -6.52
C SER A 255 -20.64 20.99 -5.51
N ARG A 256 -20.04 21.81 -4.62
CA ARG A 256 -19.15 21.32 -3.55
C ARG A 256 -19.84 20.31 -2.62
N SER A 257 -21.15 20.45 -2.40
CA SER A 257 -21.96 19.53 -1.59
C SER A 257 -22.21 18.20 -2.29
N GLU A 258 -22.33 18.19 -3.62
CA GLU A 258 -22.46 16.98 -4.41
C GLU A 258 -21.13 16.22 -4.44
N LEU A 259 -20.02 16.94 -4.67
CA LEU A 259 -18.66 16.38 -4.60
C LEU A 259 -18.37 15.62 -3.29
N SER A 260 -18.96 16.03 -2.16
CA SER A 260 -18.75 15.37 -0.87
C SER A 260 -19.65 14.14 -0.65
N SER A 261 -20.90 14.15 -1.10
CA SER A 261 -21.82 13.00 -1.00
C SER A 261 -21.36 11.82 -1.87
N PHE A 262 -20.64 12.11 -2.95
CA PHE A 262 -20.05 11.08 -3.80
C PHE A 262 -18.97 10.22 -3.13
N ARG A 263 -18.36 10.62 -2.00
CA ARG A 263 -17.40 9.77 -1.25
C ARG A 263 -17.95 8.38 -0.94
N HIS A 264 -19.28 8.21 -0.92
CA HIS A 264 -19.94 6.96 -0.56
C HIS A 264 -20.33 6.05 -1.75
N LEU A 265 -20.33 6.54 -3.00
CA LEU A 265 -20.68 5.75 -4.19
C LEU A 265 -19.46 5.20 -4.95
N PHE A 266 -18.25 5.67 -4.63
CA PHE A 266 -17.02 5.33 -5.34
C PHE A 266 -16.32 4.08 -4.77
N SER A 267 -16.90 2.90 -4.97
CA SER A 267 -16.16 1.63 -4.82
C SER A 267 -14.90 1.63 -5.70
N SER A 268 -14.94 2.22 -6.90
CA SER A 268 -13.79 2.25 -7.81
C SER A 268 -12.63 3.10 -7.27
N THR A 269 -12.90 4.29 -6.71
CA THR A 269 -11.85 5.15 -6.13
C THR A 269 -11.36 4.63 -4.78
N ILE A 270 -12.22 3.94 -4.00
CA ILE A 270 -11.79 3.24 -2.78
C ILE A 270 -10.92 2.05 -3.15
N VAL A 271 -11.31 1.23 -4.14
CA VAL A 271 -10.49 0.12 -4.66
C VAL A 271 -9.20 0.66 -5.26
N GLU A 272 -9.24 1.79 -5.95
CA GLU A 272 -8.05 2.43 -6.48
C GLU A 272 -7.13 2.94 -5.36
N LYS A 273 -7.62 3.71 -4.39
CA LYS A 273 -6.84 4.16 -3.24
C LYS A 273 -6.30 2.99 -2.43
N PHE A 274 -7.13 2.00 -2.12
CA PHE A 274 -6.72 0.77 -1.44
C PHE A 274 -5.64 0.04 -2.25
N THR A 275 -5.83 -0.19 -3.54
CA THR A 275 -4.80 -0.88 -4.35
C THR A 275 -3.52 -0.04 -4.53
N GLN A 276 -3.59 1.30 -4.46
CA GLN A 276 -2.40 2.16 -4.44
C GLN A 276 -1.70 2.18 -3.07
N ASP A 277 -2.45 2.13 -1.97
CA ASP A 277 -1.93 2.23 -0.60
C ASP A 277 -1.28 0.92 -0.13
N TYR A 278 -1.74 -0.23 -0.63
CA TYR A 278 -1.12 -1.52 -0.35
C TYR A 278 0.07 -1.75 -1.27
N LEU A 279 1.28 -1.60 -0.73
CA LEU A 279 2.55 -1.64 -1.47
C LEU A 279 2.64 -2.80 -2.49
N TRP A 280 2.25 -4.01 -2.09
CA TRP A 280 2.28 -5.20 -2.95
C TRP A 280 1.32 -5.15 -4.14
N LEU A 281 0.06 -4.75 -3.90
CA LEU A 281 -0.95 -4.59 -4.95
C LEU A 281 -0.60 -3.41 -5.86
N SER A 282 0.01 -2.37 -5.28
CA SER A 282 0.40 -1.14 -5.95
C SER A 282 1.44 -1.37 -7.06
N VAL A 283 2.24 -2.46 -7.00
CA VAL A 283 3.17 -2.85 -8.07
C VAL A 283 2.39 -3.22 -9.34
N ALA A 284 1.28 -3.95 -9.19
CA ALA A 284 0.47 -4.43 -10.30
C ALA A 284 -0.51 -3.38 -10.84
N THR A 285 -1.07 -2.55 -9.98
CA THR A 285 -2.17 -1.64 -10.34
C THR A 285 -1.79 -0.16 -10.33
N ARG A 286 -0.49 0.21 -10.33
CA ARG A 286 -0.03 1.62 -10.39
C ARG A 286 -0.82 2.40 -11.45
N HIS A 287 -1.39 3.54 -11.04
CA HIS A 287 -1.97 4.51 -11.97
C HIS A 287 -0.84 5.23 -12.72
N PRO A 288 -0.89 5.35 -14.07
CA PRO A 288 0.16 6.01 -14.85
C PRO A 288 0.60 7.39 -14.35
N TRP A 289 -0.33 8.19 -13.82
CA TRP A 289 -0.07 9.55 -13.32
C TRP A 289 0.67 9.60 -11.97
N ASN A 290 0.89 8.47 -11.30
CA ASN A 290 1.63 8.43 -10.04
C ASN A 290 3.15 8.38 -10.32
N GLN A 291 3.94 9.27 -9.72
CA GLN A 291 5.39 9.35 -9.99
C GLN A 291 6.20 8.15 -9.50
N PHE A 292 5.71 7.44 -8.48
CA PHE A 292 6.42 6.30 -7.91
C PHE A 292 6.27 5.07 -8.82
N THR A 293 7.37 4.70 -9.49
CA THR A 293 7.42 3.65 -10.52
C THR A 293 7.16 2.25 -9.96
N ARG A 294 6.72 1.31 -10.81
CA ARG A 294 6.51 -0.08 -10.40
C ARG A 294 7.81 -0.73 -9.94
N VAL A 295 8.94 -0.38 -10.58
CA VAL A 295 10.27 -0.87 -10.18
C VAL A 295 10.65 -0.39 -8.77
N GLN A 296 10.40 0.88 -8.44
CA GLN A 296 10.67 1.40 -7.10
C GLN A 296 9.77 0.74 -6.04
N ARG A 297 8.47 0.53 -6.36
CA ARG A 297 7.53 -0.20 -5.49
C ARG A 297 7.99 -1.63 -5.24
N LEU A 298 8.40 -2.34 -6.29
CA LEU A 298 8.93 -3.69 -6.21
C LEU A 298 10.21 -3.75 -5.37
N SER A 299 11.12 -2.79 -5.55
CA SER A 299 12.36 -2.71 -4.78
C SER A 299 12.09 -2.53 -3.29
N CYS A 300 11.11 -1.69 -2.95
CA CYS A 300 10.62 -1.50 -1.58
C CYS A 300 10.04 -2.80 -0.98
N CYS A 301 9.15 -3.48 -1.73
CA CYS A 301 8.60 -4.79 -1.35
C CYS A 301 9.71 -5.81 -1.06
N MET A 302 10.70 -5.92 -1.96
CA MET A 302 11.81 -6.85 -1.78
C MET A 302 12.69 -6.47 -0.59
N THR A 303 12.92 -5.18 -0.34
CA THR A 303 13.68 -4.72 0.82
C THR A 303 12.98 -5.11 2.11
N LEU A 304 11.65 -4.92 2.19
CA LEU A 304 10.85 -5.34 3.34
C LEU A 304 10.88 -6.85 3.55
N LEU A 305 10.78 -7.66 2.48
CA LEU A 305 10.93 -9.12 2.59
C LEU A 305 12.32 -9.50 3.11
N LEU A 306 13.39 -8.91 2.57
CA LEU A 306 14.75 -9.23 3.00
C LEU A 306 15.00 -8.81 4.45
N CYS A 307 14.48 -7.65 4.88
CA CYS A 307 14.51 -7.23 6.27
C CYS A 307 13.79 -8.23 7.17
N ASP A 308 12.59 -8.68 6.80
CA ASP A 308 11.85 -9.70 7.54
C ASP A 308 12.65 -11.01 7.65
N MET A 309 13.23 -11.49 6.54
CA MET A 309 14.09 -12.69 6.55
C MET A 309 15.29 -12.53 7.48
N VAL A 310 15.96 -11.37 7.46
CA VAL A 310 17.11 -11.11 8.34
C VAL A 310 16.69 -11.09 9.81
N ILE A 311 15.59 -10.43 10.15
CA ILE A 311 15.05 -10.38 11.52
C ILE A 311 14.66 -11.80 11.98
N ASN A 312 13.98 -12.58 11.14
CA ASN A 312 13.63 -13.97 11.43
C ASN A 312 14.88 -14.84 11.67
N VAL A 313 15.97 -14.63 10.92
CA VAL A 313 17.25 -15.32 11.14
C VAL A 313 17.91 -14.90 12.46
N MET A 314 17.83 -13.62 12.86
CA MET A 314 18.36 -13.15 14.16
C MET A 314 17.70 -13.87 15.34
N PHE A 315 16.41 -14.18 15.23
CA PHE A 315 15.65 -14.87 16.28
C PHE A 315 15.61 -16.40 16.09
N TRP A 316 16.24 -16.94 15.05
CA TRP A 316 16.26 -18.39 14.79
C TRP A 316 17.19 -19.13 15.77
N LYS A 317 16.60 -20.02 16.57
CA LYS A 317 17.34 -20.92 17.47
C LYS A 317 17.93 -22.09 16.66
N MET A 318 19.24 -22.07 16.45
CA MET A 318 19.98 -23.23 15.96
C MET A 318 20.25 -24.16 17.14
N GLY A 319 19.44 -25.21 17.29
CA GLY A 319 19.75 -26.41 18.08
C GLY A 319 20.25 -26.17 19.51
N GLY A 320 19.32 -26.04 20.46
CA GLY A 320 19.57 -26.35 21.87
C GLY A 320 18.67 -27.51 22.27
N SER A 321 19.23 -28.72 22.28
CA SER A 321 18.63 -29.91 22.87
C SER A 321 18.34 -29.65 24.35
N THR A 322 17.11 -29.22 24.67
CA THR A 322 16.36 -29.36 25.95
C THR A 322 15.29 -28.27 26.10
N ALA A 323 14.57 -27.89 25.04
CA ALA A 323 13.23 -27.34 25.25
C ALA A 323 12.31 -28.56 25.40
N LYS A 324 11.90 -28.84 26.65
CA LYS A 324 10.84 -29.81 26.94
C LYS A 324 9.73 -29.63 25.92
N ARG A 325 9.36 -30.74 25.29
CA ARG A 325 8.24 -30.95 24.37
C ARG A 325 7.04 -30.10 24.82
N GLY A 326 6.98 -28.86 24.34
CA GLY A 326 5.92 -27.92 24.66
C GLY A 326 4.61 -28.49 24.14
N GLU A 327 3.57 -28.40 24.96
CA GLU A 327 2.24 -28.93 24.71
C GLU A 327 1.77 -28.60 23.29
N ARG A 328 1.50 -29.65 22.51
CA ARG A 328 0.90 -29.54 21.18
C ARG A 328 -0.57 -29.17 21.37
N LEU A 329 -0.89 -27.88 21.29
CA LEU A 329 -2.28 -27.43 21.28
C LEU A 329 -2.83 -27.45 19.84
N GLY A 330 -3.36 -28.60 19.43
CA GLY A 330 -4.18 -28.71 18.22
C GLY A 330 -3.43 -28.97 16.90
N PRO A 331 -4.18 -29.04 15.77
CA PRO A 331 -3.66 -29.47 14.46
C PRO A 331 -2.64 -28.51 13.83
N LEU A 332 -2.52 -27.28 14.34
CA LEU A 332 -1.37 -26.40 14.12
C LEU A 332 -0.54 -26.36 15.40
N ALA A 333 0.52 -27.17 15.48
CA ALA A 333 1.43 -27.20 16.61
C ALA A 333 2.34 -25.96 16.60
N VAL A 334 1.80 -24.79 16.96
CA VAL A 334 2.55 -23.54 17.15
C VAL A 334 3.04 -23.47 18.59
N THR A 335 4.36 -23.29 18.80
CA THR A 335 4.91 -23.17 20.15
C THR A 335 4.76 -21.72 20.69
N LEU A 336 4.57 -21.54 22.00
CA LEU A 336 4.50 -20.21 22.62
C LEU A 336 5.76 -19.37 22.30
N SER A 337 6.92 -20.03 22.19
CA SER A 337 8.16 -19.41 21.73
C SER A 337 8.10 -18.89 20.30
N GLU A 338 7.49 -19.61 19.37
CA GLU A 338 7.31 -19.17 17.98
C GLU A 338 6.35 -17.98 17.89
N LEU A 339 5.28 -17.99 18.68
CA LEU A 339 4.34 -16.86 18.77
C LEU A 339 5.03 -15.60 19.30
N LEU A 340 5.87 -15.72 20.34
CA LEU A 340 6.62 -14.60 20.89
C LEU A 340 7.65 -14.04 19.88
N VAL A 341 8.34 -14.90 19.12
CA VAL A 341 9.23 -14.47 18.02
C VAL A 341 8.44 -13.72 16.94
N SER A 342 7.25 -14.19 16.57
CA SER A 342 6.39 -13.52 15.58
C SER A 342 5.90 -12.15 16.04
N ILE A 343 5.58 -11.99 17.33
CA ILE A 343 5.21 -10.68 17.90
C ILE A 343 6.42 -9.74 17.88
N GLN A 344 7.59 -10.21 18.30
CA GLN A 344 8.81 -9.40 18.37
C GLN A 344 9.30 -8.95 16.99
N THR A 345 9.30 -9.85 15.99
CA THR A 345 9.61 -9.53 14.60
C THR A 345 8.66 -8.47 14.03
N SER A 346 7.35 -8.60 14.31
CA SER A 346 6.34 -7.62 13.90
C SER A 346 6.57 -6.24 14.52
N VAL A 347 6.94 -6.18 15.81
CA VAL A 347 7.24 -4.90 16.50
C VAL A 347 8.47 -4.22 15.89
N ILE A 348 9.49 -4.99 15.48
CA ILE A 348 10.71 -4.45 14.85
C ILE A 348 10.43 -3.98 13.41
N LEU A 349 9.58 -4.69 12.67
CA LEU A 349 9.21 -4.33 11.31
C LEU A 349 8.25 -3.14 11.22
N PHE A 350 7.40 -2.94 12.24
CA PHE A 350 6.43 -1.84 12.27
C PHE A 350 7.01 -0.44 11.97
N PRO A 351 8.08 0.04 12.63
CA PRO A 351 8.67 1.34 12.29
C PRO A 351 9.22 1.39 10.86
N ILE A 352 9.75 0.28 10.34
CA ILE A 352 10.24 0.19 8.97
C ILE A 352 9.07 0.37 7.99
N HIS A 353 7.95 -0.32 8.23
CA HIS A 353 6.72 -0.15 7.44
C HIS A 353 6.17 1.29 7.50
N LEU A 354 6.21 1.94 8.66
CA LEU A 354 5.81 3.34 8.78
C LEU A 354 6.69 4.27 7.94
N VAL A 355 8.00 4.08 7.96
CA VAL A 355 8.95 4.89 7.16
C VAL A 355 8.66 4.74 5.67
N PHE A 356 8.48 3.50 5.17
CA PHE A 356 8.15 3.28 3.76
C PHE A 356 6.76 3.83 3.38
N GLY A 357 5.78 3.73 4.27
CA GLY A 357 4.46 4.34 4.08
C GLY A 357 4.52 5.87 4.00
N ARG A 358 5.36 6.51 4.82
CA ARG A 358 5.57 7.97 4.78
C ARG A 358 6.37 8.42 3.57
N LEU A 359 7.40 7.68 3.16
CA LEU A 359 8.14 7.95 1.92
C LEU A 359 7.21 7.94 0.71
N PHE A 360 6.27 7.00 0.64
CA PHE A 360 5.27 6.95 -0.43
C PHE A 360 4.36 8.18 -0.44
N GLN A 361 4.00 8.72 0.73
CA GLN A 361 3.18 9.93 0.85
C GLN A 361 3.96 11.22 0.58
N LEU A 362 5.27 11.28 0.83
CA LEU A 362 6.06 12.49 0.61
C LEU A 362 6.39 12.75 -0.86
N VAL A 363 6.35 11.71 -1.71
CA VAL A 363 6.57 11.81 -3.17
C VAL A 363 5.27 12.21 -3.91
N HIS A 364 4.40 12.99 -3.27
CA HIS A 364 3.21 13.54 -3.92
C HIS A 364 3.59 14.41 -5.14
N PRO A 365 2.73 14.47 -6.16
CA PRO A 365 3.09 15.03 -7.45
C PRO A 365 3.52 16.51 -7.30
N PRO A 366 4.57 16.96 -8.01
CA PRO A 366 4.73 18.37 -8.27
C PRO A 366 3.45 18.83 -8.95
N GLU A 367 2.88 19.91 -8.41
CA GLU A 367 1.78 20.60 -9.02
C GLU A 367 2.16 20.87 -10.49
N VAL A 368 1.34 20.40 -11.43
CA VAL A 368 1.58 20.59 -12.86
C VAL A 368 1.39 22.07 -13.15
N LEU A 369 2.46 22.83 -12.96
CA LEU A 369 2.68 24.11 -13.60
C LEU A 369 3.44 23.79 -14.90
N PRO A 370 2.84 24.00 -16.08
CA PRO A 370 3.60 24.03 -17.31
C PRO A 370 4.52 25.27 -17.35
N PRO A 371 5.56 25.23 -18.21
CA PRO A 371 6.68 26.18 -18.24
C PRO A 371 6.31 27.63 -18.58
#